data_AF-U2QHS7-F1
#
_entry.id   AF-U2QHS7-F1
#
_cell.length_a   1.000
_cell.length_b   1.000
_cell.length_c   1.000
_cell.angle_alpha   90.00
_cell.angle_beta   90.00
_cell.angle_gamma   90.00
#
_symmetry.space_group_name_H-M   'P 1'
#
loop_
_entity.id
_entity.type
_entity.pdbx_description
1 polymer ?
#
loop_
_entity_poly.entity_id
_entity_poly.type
_entity_poly.pdbx_seq_one_letter_code
_entity_poly.pdbx_strand_id
1 'polypeptide(L)'
;MPSPTSSPGDPPREQWGSQLGFLIAAIGSAIGLGNIWRFPGVAYTNGGGAFIVPYVMALLMVGIPVLFLDYSLGHRYRGSAPAVFRRLSRRFEWLGWWQVLVCFVIMTYYAVIVAWALRYTVFSFTMAWGEDAKGFFYDFIGLNTDAVDYSAAPVSGVVVPLLIVWAFGLVVIALGVTNGVERANKIFLPLLVVMFAILVVRAVCLPGAAEGLNALFTPNWSALGDYRVWMAAFGQIFFSLSVAFGIMLTYSSYLDRRADLVGTGLVAGFANSSFEILAGIGVFATLGYMADQQGVAVGDLDGISGVSLSFITFPTVISQMPGGALFGVLFFASFAMAGLTSFISIIQVVAAGLAEKFGLGTVKASFLAGVPSAVLSFVLFATSSGLYDLDVVDAFINNIGVVASAIIMCVGVGLVLRRTGLLRRHLNAVSGTRVIGTWWQVLVCAVVPALLCFMFVQTAWAYAHGGYDSTSYARGFEAVFGWGMLLVCAVATAVLTVIGWRTPVDDFAPVDPDELEEAH
;
A
#
# COMPACT_ATOMS: atom_id res chain seq x y z
N MET A 1 -21.79 25.24 10.57
CA MET A 1 -21.77 25.51 12.03
C MET A 1 -20.33 25.32 12.52
N PRO A 2 -19.77 26.25 13.30
CA PRO A 2 -18.47 26.04 13.93
C PRO A 2 -18.50 24.84 14.87
N SER A 3 -17.39 24.11 14.95
CA SER A 3 -17.18 22.87 15.69
C SER A 3 -17.40 23.03 17.21
N PRO A 4 -18.38 22.37 17.82
CA PRO A 4 -18.60 22.46 19.27
C PRO A 4 -17.82 21.38 20.04
N THR A 5 -16.52 21.20 19.80
CA THR A 5 -15.69 20.24 20.57
C THR A 5 -14.20 20.61 20.70
N SER A 6 -13.76 21.81 20.33
CA SER A 6 -12.41 22.25 20.70
C SER A 6 -12.49 22.92 22.07
N SER A 7 -11.80 22.37 23.08
CA SER A 7 -11.42 23.16 24.26
C SER A 7 -10.82 24.49 23.78
N PRO A 8 -11.14 25.64 24.40
CA PRO A 8 -10.64 26.93 23.94
C PRO A 8 -9.10 26.92 24.02
N GLY A 9 -8.43 26.74 22.88
CA GLY A 9 -6.97 26.68 22.77
C GLY A 9 -6.42 25.64 21.79
N ASP A 10 -7.16 24.58 21.45
CA ASP A 10 -6.67 23.56 20.49
C ASP A 10 -6.97 23.98 19.05
N PRO A 11 -5.97 23.97 18.14
CA PRO A 11 -6.21 24.25 16.73
C PRO A 11 -7.18 23.22 16.14
N PRO A 12 -8.17 23.65 15.34
CA PRO A 12 -9.13 22.73 14.73
C PRO A 12 -8.41 21.69 13.88
N ARG A 13 -8.87 20.42 13.95
CA ARG A 13 -8.34 19.33 13.12
C ARG A 13 -8.36 19.73 11.65
N GLU A 14 -7.26 19.47 10.95
CA GLU A 14 -7.17 19.65 9.50
C GLU A 14 -8.29 18.90 8.77
N GLN A 15 -8.67 19.38 7.59
CA GLN A 15 -9.70 18.78 6.76
C GLN A 15 -9.21 18.72 5.31
N TRP A 16 -9.79 17.81 4.52
CA TRP A 16 -9.61 17.88 3.08
C TRP A 16 -10.21 19.18 2.55
N GLY A 17 -9.59 19.78 1.54
CA GLY A 17 -10.11 20.99 0.88
C GLY A 17 -11.36 20.71 0.05
N SER A 18 -11.60 19.45 -0.32
CA SER A 18 -12.82 18.99 -0.99
C SER A 18 -12.95 17.47 -0.96
N GLN A 19 -14.15 16.95 -1.23
CA GLN A 19 -14.37 15.51 -1.41
C GLN A 19 -13.58 14.95 -2.61
N LEU A 20 -13.40 15.74 -3.68
CA LEU A 20 -12.54 15.36 -4.79
C LEU A 20 -11.07 15.27 -4.36
N GLY A 21 -10.62 16.19 -3.50
CA GLY A 21 -9.27 16.17 -2.91
C GLY A 21 -8.99 14.89 -2.14
N PHE A 22 -9.94 14.48 -1.29
CA PHE A 22 -9.90 13.17 -0.62
C PHE A 22 -9.86 12.02 -1.62
N LEU A 23 -10.74 12.01 -2.62
CA LEU A 23 -10.83 10.92 -3.59
C LEU A 23 -9.52 10.74 -4.37
N ILE A 24 -8.92 11.83 -4.85
CA ILE A 24 -7.62 11.79 -5.55
C ILE A 24 -6.53 11.28 -4.61
N ALA A 25 -6.50 11.72 -3.34
CA ALA A 25 -5.53 11.22 -2.36
C ALA A 25 -5.75 9.73 -2.03
N ALA A 26 -7.00 9.27 -1.93
CA ALA A 26 -7.33 7.86 -1.70
C ALA A 26 -6.90 6.99 -2.90
N ILE A 27 -7.16 7.44 -4.13
CA ILE A 27 -6.70 6.74 -5.34
C ILE A 27 -5.18 6.74 -5.42
N GLY A 28 -4.51 7.86 -5.16
CA GLY A 28 -3.05 7.96 -5.15
C GLY A 28 -2.38 7.13 -4.07
N SER A 29 -3.08 6.86 -2.96
CA SER A 29 -2.62 5.93 -1.92
C SER A 29 -2.80 4.46 -2.31
N ALA A 30 -3.84 4.13 -3.08
CA ALA A 30 -4.11 2.74 -3.50
C ALA A 30 -3.26 2.35 -4.71
N ILE A 31 -3.06 3.28 -5.66
CA ILE A 31 -2.16 3.08 -6.79
C ILE A 31 -0.71 3.27 -6.32
N GLY A 32 -0.06 2.15 -6.03
CA GLY A 32 1.33 2.08 -5.61
C GLY A 32 2.21 1.27 -6.56
N LEU A 33 3.40 0.92 -6.07
CA LEU A 33 4.36 0.11 -6.82
C LEU A 33 3.77 -1.27 -7.16
N GLY A 34 3.00 -1.86 -6.22
CA GLY A 34 2.33 -3.15 -6.34
C GLY A 34 1.50 -3.32 -7.62
N ASN A 35 0.81 -2.26 -8.03
CA ASN A 35 -0.03 -2.26 -9.22
C ASN A 35 0.79 -2.48 -10.50
N ILE A 36 2.02 -1.95 -10.55
CA ILE A 36 2.87 -1.98 -11.75
C ILE A 36 3.73 -3.26 -11.80
N TRP A 37 4.35 -3.64 -10.68
CA TRP A 37 5.38 -4.69 -10.69
C TRP A 37 4.95 -6.06 -10.14
N ARG A 38 3.79 -6.15 -9.46
CA ARG A 38 3.33 -7.37 -8.78
C ARG A 38 2.08 -7.92 -9.42
N PHE A 39 1.03 -7.09 -9.57
CA PHE A 39 -0.24 -7.52 -10.16
C PHE A 39 -0.08 -8.29 -11.48
N PRO A 40 0.72 -7.83 -12.47
CA PRO A 40 0.84 -8.53 -13.75
C PRO A 40 1.38 -9.95 -13.59
N GLY A 41 2.45 -10.13 -12.79
CA GLY A 41 3.04 -11.44 -12.53
C GLY A 41 2.10 -12.37 -11.75
N VAL A 42 1.37 -11.83 -10.76
CA VAL A 42 0.36 -12.60 -10.01
C VAL A 42 -0.76 -13.06 -10.94
N ALA A 43 -1.29 -12.18 -11.80
CA ALA A 43 -2.36 -12.54 -12.73
C ALA A 43 -1.92 -13.65 -13.70
N TYR A 44 -0.72 -13.52 -14.27
CA TYR A 44 -0.17 -14.50 -15.20
C TYR A 44 0.04 -15.88 -14.56
N THR A 45 0.73 -15.93 -13.42
CA THR A 45 1.06 -17.19 -12.72
C THR A 45 -0.16 -17.92 -12.14
N ASN A 46 -1.29 -17.22 -11.97
CA ASN A 46 -2.53 -17.76 -11.40
C ASN A 46 -3.63 -18.00 -12.44
N GLY A 47 -3.26 -18.26 -13.70
CA GLY A 47 -4.20 -18.67 -14.75
C GLY A 47 -4.57 -17.59 -15.76
N GLY A 48 -3.79 -16.51 -15.83
CA GLY A 48 -3.94 -15.45 -16.82
C GLY A 48 -5.33 -14.83 -16.79
N GLY A 49 -6.05 -14.89 -17.92
CA GLY A 49 -7.37 -14.29 -18.04
C GLY A 49 -8.41 -14.85 -17.07
N ALA A 50 -8.24 -16.11 -16.64
CA ALA A 50 -9.15 -16.72 -15.68
C ALA A 50 -9.03 -16.07 -14.29
N PHE A 51 -7.85 -15.57 -13.92
CA PHE A 51 -7.58 -14.90 -12.64
C PHE A 51 -8.42 -13.62 -12.44
N ILE A 52 -8.90 -13.00 -13.52
CA ILE A 52 -9.75 -11.80 -13.43
C ILE A 52 -11.05 -12.09 -12.68
N VAL A 53 -11.60 -13.31 -12.77
CA VAL A 53 -12.82 -13.71 -12.05
C VAL A 53 -12.63 -13.67 -10.52
N PRO A 54 -11.67 -14.43 -9.93
CA PRO A 54 -11.43 -14.37 -8.49
C PRO A 54 -10.95 -12.98 -8.06
N TYR A 55 -10.23 -12.24 -8.90
CA TYR A 55 -9.81 -10.88 -8.62
C TYR A 55 -10.98 -9.89 -8.47
N VAL A 56 -11.93 -9.88 -9.41
CA VAL A 56 -13.13 -9.01 -9.32
C VAL A 56 -14.00 -9.43 -8.13
N MET A 57 -14.13 -10.73 -7.87
CA MET A 57 -14.84 -11.20 -6.68
C MET A 57 -14.15 -10.75 -5.39
N ALA A 58 -12.81 -10.82 -5.33
CA ALA A 58 -12.04 -10.32 -4.19
C ALA A 58 -12.26 -8.81 -3.98
N LEU A 59 -12.28 -8.01 -5.05
CA LEU A 59 -12.58 -6.59 -5.00
C LEU A 59 -13.95 -6.31 -4.38
N LEU A 60 -15.00 -6.97 -4.91
CA LEU A 60 -16.39 -6.71 -4.53
C LEU A 60 -16.76 -7.31 -3.16
N MET A 61 -16.19 -8.46 -2.80
CA MET A 61 -16.57 -9.20 -1.58
C MET A 61 -15.65 -8.95 -0.40
N VAL A 62 -14.41 -8.52 -0.62
CA VAL A 62 -13.41 -8.33 0.43
C VAL A 62 -12.88 -6.90 0.43
N GLY A 63 -12.29 -6.44 -0.68
CA GLY A 63 -11.64 -5.13 -0.77
C GLY A 63 -12.55 -3.96 -0.42
N ILE A 64 -13.60 -3.75 -1.22
CA ILE A 64 -14.56 -2.64 -1.03
C ILE A 64 -15.29 -2.74 0.33
N PRO A 65 -15.78 -3.91 0.77
CA PRO A 65 -16.41 -4.02 2.09
C PRO A 65 -15.51 -3.63 3.26
N VAL A 66 -14.23 -4.03 3.26
CA VAL A 66 -13.27 -3.62 4.31
C VAL A 66 -12.89 -2.15 4.16
N LEU A 67 -12.77 -1.63 2.94
CA LEU A 67 -12.58 -0.19 2.70
C LEU A 67 -13.71 0.64 3.31
N PHE A 68 -14.97 0.20 3.16
CA PHE A 68 -16.12 0.84 3.81
C PHE A 68 -16.08 0.74 5.32
N LEU A 69 -15.53 -0.35 5.88
CA LEU A 69 -15.30 -0.45 7.32
C LEU A 69 -14.32 0.62 7.78
N ASP A 70 -13.17 0.76 7.12
CA ASP A 70 -12.18 1.82 7.42
C ASP A 70 -12.78 3.22 7.29
N TYR A 71 -13.50 3.50 6.20
CA TYR A 71 -14.16 4.79 5.97
C TYR A 71 -15.18 5.11 7.06
N SER A 72 -16.02 4.14 7.42
CA SER A 72 -17.05 4.34 8.44
C SER A 72 -16.45 4.60 9.82
N LEU A 73 -15.37 3.90 10.18
CA LEU A 73 -14.67 4.07 11.45
C LEU A 73 -13.98 5.44 11.50
N GLY A 74 -13.20 5.77 10.48
CA GLY A 74 -12.45 7.03 10.42
C GLY A 74 -13.36 8.25 10.40
N HIS A 75 -14.34 8.27 9.50
CA HIS A 75 -15.26 9.40 9.36
C HIS A 75 -16.14 9.60 10.61
N ARG A 76 -16.66 8.52 11.21
CA ARG A 76 -17.55 8.61 12.39
C ARG A 76 -16.80 9.04 13.65
N TYR A 77 -15.64 8.43 13.92
CA TYR A 77 -14.91 8.66 15.17
C TYR A 77 -13.83 9.73 15.06
N ARG A 78 -13.52 10.25 13.86
CA ARG A 78 -12.69 11.44 13.58
C ARG A 78 -11.34 11.51 14.31
N GLY A 79 -10.47 10.53 14.11
CA GLY A 79 -9.12 10.56 14.65
C GLY A 79 -8.15 9.70 13.84
N SER A 80 -6.91 9.69 14.28
CA SER A 80 -5.92 8.68 13.92
C SER A 80 -6.41 7.28 14.28
N ALA A 81 -5.85 6.24 13.67
CA ALA A 81 -6.21 4.84 13.99
C ALA A 81 -6.29 4.55 15.50
N PRO A 82 -5.27 4.83 16.34
CA PRO A 82 -5.37 4.58 17.78
C PRO A 82 -6.45 5.40 18.47
N ALA A 83 -6.68 6.66 18.08
CA ALA A 83 -7.75 7.48 18.64
C ALA A 83 -9.14 6.94 18.28
N VAL A 84 -9.33 6.50 17.03
CA VAL A 84 -10.59 5.90 16.58
C VAL A 84 -10.90 4.63 17.35
N PHE A 85 -9.94 3.72 17.50
CA PHE A 85 -10.15 2.52 18.30
C PHE A 85 -10.33 2.81 19.78
N ARG A 86 -9.64 3.82 20.34
CA ARG A 86 -9.85 4.28 21.72
C ARG A 86 -11.27 4.77 21.96
N ARG A 87 -11.80 5.60 21.05
CA ARG A 87 -13.17 6.14 21.09
C ARG A 87 -14.22 5.07 20.84
N LEU A 88 -13.91 4.07 20.03
CA LEU A 88 -14.77 2.90 19.81
C LEU A 88 -14.83 2.01 21.06
N SER A 89 -13.68 1.68 21.65
CA SER A 89 -13.54 0.92 22.89
C SER A 89 -12.11 1.04 23.43
N ARG A 90 -11.97 1.46 24.69
CA ARG A 90 -10.65 1.58 25.36
C ARG A 90 -9.80 0.31 25.28
N ARG A 91 -10.41 -0.87 25.21
CA ARG A 91 -9.71 -2.17 25.11
C ARG A 91 -9.11 -2.45 23.73
N PHE A 92 -9.54 -1.72 22.70
CA PHE A 92 -9.09 -1.91 21.32
C PHE A 92 -8.08 -0.85 20.86
N GLU A 93 -7.72 0.14 21.69
CA GLU A 93 -6.75 1.19 21.35
C GLU A 93 -5.45 0.63 20.75
N TRP A 94 -4.95 -0.48 21.31
CA TRP A 94 -3.71 -1.12 20.87
C TRP A 94 -3.73 -1.55 19.40
N LEU A 95 -4.91 -1.88 18.84
CA LEU A 95 -5.02 -2.26 17.42
C LEU A 95 -4.65 -1.09 16.50
N GLY A 96 -5.03 0.13 16.87
CA GLY A 96 -4.63 1.31 16.11
C GLY A 96 -3.14 1.61 16.24
N TRP A 97 -2.54 1.34 17.39
CA TRP A 97 -1.08 1.43 17.55
C TRP A 97 -0.36 0.34 16.75
N TRP A 98 -0.89 -0.87 16.68
CA TRP A 98 -0.37 -1.92 15.81
C TRP A 98 -0.36 -1.48 14.35
N GLN A 99 -1.46 -0.90 13.86
CA GLN A 99 -1.54 -0.33 12.51
C GLN A 99 -0.51 0.79 12.27
N VAL A 100 -0.32 1.67 13.25
CA VAL A 100 0.73 2.71 13.20
C VAL A 100 2.12 2.10 13.11
N LEU A 101 2.43 1.05 13.88
CA LEU A 101 3.74 0.40 13.88
C LEU A 101 4.00 -0.40 12.60
N VAL A 102 2.96 -1.04 12.05
CA VAL A 102 3.01 -1.66 10.73
C VAL A 102 3.36 -0.63 9.67
N CYS A 103 2.65 0.51 9.63
CA CYS A 103 2.98 1.61 8.71
C CYS A 103 4.39 2.17 8.95
N PHE A 104 4.83 2.22 10.21
CA PHE A 104 6.18 2.66 10.56
C PHE A 104 7.25 1.76 9.92
N VAL A 105 7.11 0.45 10.03
CA VAL A 105 8.03 -0.49 9.37
C VAL A 105 7.95 -0.34 7.86
N ILE A 106 6.75 -0.30 7.27
CA ILE A 106 6.58 -0.23 5.81
C ILE A 106 7.26 1.02 5.22
N MET A 107 7.09 2.20 5.83
CA MET A 107 7.73 3.40 5.31
C MET A 107 9.27 3.34 5.31
N THR A 108 9.90 2.53 6.17
CA THR A 108 11.37 2.44 6.22
C THR A 108 11.97 1.77 4.98
N TYR A 109 11.40 0.67 4.48
CA TYR A 109 11.92 0.00 3.28
C TYR A 109 11.25 0.49 1.99
N TYR A 110 9.97 0.90 2.05
CA TYR A 110 9.24 1.38 0.89
C TYR A 110 9.92 2.62 0.27
N ALA A 111 10.44 3.53 1.10
CA ALA A 111 11.19 4.70 0.65
C ALA A 111 12.41 4.34 -0.22
N VAL A 112 13.05 3.20 0.04
CA VAL A 112 14.24 2.75 -0.71
C VAL A 112 13.88 2.32 -2.12
N ILE A 113 12.75 1.62 -2.30
CA ILE A 113 12.28 1.24 -3.64
C ILE A 113 11.94 2.50 -4.46
N VAL A 114 11.29 3.47 -3.83
CA VAL A 114 10.99 4.76 -4.48
C VAL A 114 12.28 5.49 -4.85
N ALA A 115 13.31 5.43 -4.00
CA ALA A 115 14.62 6.00 -4.28
C ALA A 115 15.31 5.32 -5.48
N TRP A 116 15.24 4.00 -5.58
CA TRP A 116 15.72 3.26 -6.75
C TRP A 116 14.96 3.68 -8.01
N ALA A 117 13.63 3.75 -7.95
CA ALA A 117 12.79 4.19 -9.08
C ALA A 117 13.16 5.60 -9.55
N LEU A 118 13.33 6.54 -8.62
CA LEU A 118 13.72 7.93 -8.90
C LEU A 118 15.10 7.99 -9.58
N ARG A 119 16.05 7.18 -9.10
CA ARG A 119 17.39 7.12 -9.69
C ARG A 119 17.38 6.49 -11.09
N TYR A 120 16.56 5.45 -11.30
CA TYR A 120 16.37 4.82 -12.60
C TYR A 120 15.65 5.73 -13.60
N THR A 121 14.81 6.68 -13.15
CA THR A 121 14.30 7.75 -14.03
C THR A 121 15.46 8.55 -14.63
N VAL A 122 16.47 8.88 -13.83
CA VAL A 122 17.66 9.61 -14.31
C VAL A 122 18.52 8.73 -15.21
N PHE A 123 18.74 7.48 -14.84
CA PHE A 123 19.51 6.53 -15.67
C PHE A 123 18.86 6.25 -17.03
N SER A 124 17.53 6.36 -17.12
CA SER A 124 16.80 6.16 -18.37
C SER A 124 17.14 7.16 -19.47
N PHE A 125 17.57 8.38 -19.14
CA PHE A 125 17.95 9.37 -20.15
C PHE A 125 19.11 8.91 -21.03
N THR A 126 20.02 8.12 -20.47
CA THR A 126 21.20 7.58 -21.16
C THR A 126 21.19 6.05 -21.26
N MET A 127 20.15 5.40 -20.74
CA MET A 127 20.08 3.94 -20.56
C MET A 127 21.37 3.41 -19.89
N ALA A 128 21.72 3.97 -18.74
CA ALA A 128 23.03 3.79 -18.10
C ALA A 128 23.39 2.33 -17.76
N TRP A 129 22.40 1.44 -17.72
CA TRP A 129 22.57 0.01 -17.48
C TRP A 129 23.17 -0.76 -18.67
N GLY A 130 23.20 -0.17 -19.86
CA GLY A 130 23.84 -0.79 -21.03
C GLY A 130 23.24 -2.15 -21.41
N GLU A 131 24.12 -3.13 -21.66
CA GLU A 131 23.76 -4.49 -22.07
C GLU A 131 23.47 -5.42 -20.89
N ASP A 132 24.05 -5.15 -19.70
CA ASP A 132 23.88 -5.96 -18.50
C ASP A 132 23.10 -5.21 -17.41
N ALA A 133 21.78 -5.21 -17.56
CA ALA A 133 20.88 -4.60 -16.58
C ALA A 133 20.95 -5.27 -15.19
N LYS A 134 21.22 -6.58 -15.13
CA LYS A 134 21.26 -7.33 -13.88
C LYS A 134 22.51 -6.96 -13.08
N GLY A 135 23.68 -7.03 -13.72
CA GLY A 135 24.94 -6.61 -13.12
C GLY A 135 24.89 -5.14 -12.69
N PHE A 136 24.37 -4.27 -13.56
CA PHE A 136 24.21 -2.85 -13.22
C PHE A 136 23.34 -2.62 -11.97
N PHE A 137 22.19 -3.32 -11.86
CA PHE A 137 21.33 -3.19 -10.69
C PHE A 137 22.05 -3.64 -9.42
N TYR A 138 22.68 -4.82 -9.45
CA TYR A 138 23.40 -5.37 -8.29
C TYR A 138 24.56 -4.48 -7.86
N ASP A 139 25.37 -3.99 -8.81
CA ASP A 139 26.42 -3.03 -8.53
C ASP A 139 25.86 -1.73 -7.93
N PHE A 140 24.75 -1.23 -8.47
CA PHE A 140 24.09 -0.01 -8.01
C PHE A 140 23.59 -0.11 -6.56
N ILE A 141 23.04 -1.26 -6.17
CA ILE A 141 22.59 -1.53 -4.79
C ILE A 141 23.68 -2.15 -3.91
N GLY A 142 24.90 -2.33 -4.42
CA GLY A 142 26.03 -2.90 -3.69
C GLY A 142 25.91 -4.39 -3.35
N LEU A 143 25.09 -5.15 -4.08
CA LEU A 143 24.87 -6.58 -3.89
C LEU A 143 26.01 -7.39 -4.54
N ASN A 144 27.21 -7.30 -3.96
CA ASN A 144 28.45 -7.87 -4.51
C ASN A 144 28.88 -9.18 -3.83
N THR A 145 28.08 -9.73 -2.92
CA THR A 145 28.41 -10.94 -2.14
C THR A 145 27.28 -11.95 -2.20
N ASP A 146 27.63 -13.22 -2.47
CA ASP A 146 26.67 -14.35 -2.46
C ASP A 146 26.19 -14.72 -1.04
N ALA A 147 26.85 -14.20 0.00
CA ALA A 147 26.46 -14.43 1.38
C ALA A 147 25.26 -13.55 1.77
N VAL A 148 24.16 -14.20 2.17
CA VAL A 148 22.94 -13.57 2.66
C VAL A 148 23.07 -13.28 4.16
N ASP A 149 23.97 -12.35 4.49
CA ASP A 149 24.20 -11.84 5.83
C ASP A 149 23.96 -10.34 5.90
N TYR A 150 23.56 -9.84 7.06
CA TYR A 150 23.40 -8.39 7.27
C TYR A 150 24.75 -7.67 7.12
N SER A 151 24.74 -6.58 6.37
CA SER A 151 25.87 -5.69 6.20
C SER A 151 25.45 -4.25 6.50
N ALA A 152 26.22 -3.60 7.36
CA ALA A 152 26.04 -2.17 7.66
C ALA A 152 26.75 -1.26 6.64
N ALA A 153 27.35 -1.80 5.58
CA ALA A 153 28.10 -1.02 4.60
C ALA A 153 27.16 -0.16 3.75
N PRO A 154 27.20 1.18 3.87
CA PRO A 154 26.26 2.05 3.17
C PRO A 154 26.59 2.13 1.67
N VAL A 155 25.54 2.17 0.84
CA VAL A 155 25.66 2.23 -0.61
C VAL A 155 25.41 3.66 -1.08
N SER A 156 26.48 4.36 -1.44
CA SER A 156 26.45 5.79 -1.77
C SER A 156 25.48 6.14 -2.91
N GLY A 157 25.29 5.21 -3.87
CA GLY A 157 24.35 5.34 -4.98
C GLY A 157 22.88 5.45 -4.55
N VAL A 158 22.52 4.84 -3.41
CA VAL A 158 21.15 4.82 -2.87
C VAL A 158 20.91 5.95 -1.87
N VAL A 159 21.96 6.44 -1.20
CA VAL A 159 21.84 7.45 -0.13
C VAL A 159 21.21 8.76 -0.61
N VAL A 160 21.70 9.32 -1.72
CA VAL A 160 21.20 10.60 -2.24
C VAL A 160 19.72 10.55 -2.66
N PRO A 161 19.28 9.60 -3.52
CA PRO A 161 17.87 9.53 -3.89
C PRO A 161 16.98 9.22 -2.67
N LEU A 162 17.45 8.43 -1.71
CA LEU A 162 16.71 8.15 -0.47
C LEU A 162 16.53 9.41 0.38
N LEU A 163 17.56 10.25 0.49
CA LEU A 163 17.46 11.55 1.17
C LEU A 163 16.39 12.43 0.52
N ILE A 164 16.32 12.46 -0.81
CA ILE A 164 15.33 13.23 -1.56
C ILE A 164 13.92 12.71 -1.27
N VAL A 165 13.72 11.39 -1.30
CA VAL A 165 12.42 10.76 -1.02
C VAL A 165 11.94 11.07 0.40
N TRP A 166 12.80 10.92 1.40
CA TRP A 166 12.47 11.29 2.78
C TRP A 166 12.21 12.78 2.92
N ALA A 167 13.07 13.65 2.39
CA ALA A 167 12.86 15.09 2.45
C ALA A 167 11.53 15.50 1.82
N PHE A 168 11.18 14.93 0.66
CA PHE A 168 9.88 15.12 0.03
C PHE A 168 8.74 14.68 0.95
N GLY A 169 8.78 13.46 1.46
CA GLY A 169 7.74 12.92 2.34
C GLY A 169 7.54 13.77 3.60
N LEU A 170 8.61 14.14 4.29
CA LEU A 170 8.56 14.97 5.50
C LEU A 170 7.99 16.35 5.24
N VAL A 171 8.41 17.00 4.14
CA VAL A 171 7.92 18.32 3.75
C VAL A 171 6.43 18.26 3.40
N VAL A 172 6.00 17.29 2.60
CA VAL A 172 4.59 17.12 2.24
C VAL A 172 3.73 16.93 3.49
N ILE A 173 4.15 16.08 4.43
CA ILE A 173 3.38 15.83 5.65
C ILE A 173 3.43 17.02 6.60
N ALA A 174 4.56 17.74 6.69
CA ALA A 174 4.67 18.96 7.49
C ALA A 174 3.78 20.10 6.99
N LEU A 175 3.45 20.12 5.70
CA LEU A 175 2.48 21.07 5.11
C LEU A 175 1.01 20.69 5.40
N GLY A 176 0.75 19.52 5.97
CA GLY A 176 -0.57 19.05 6.36
C GLY A 176 -1.38 18.44 5.22
N VAL A 177 -2.61 18.02 5.55
CA VAL A 177 -3.48 17.24 4.67
C VAL A 177 -3.88 18.02 3.42
N THR A 178 -4.33 19.27 3.56
CA THR A 178 -4.79 20.09 2.44
C THR A 178 -3.63 20.64 1.60
N ASN A 179 -2.64 21.25 2.24
CA ASN A 179 -1.57 21.97 1.53
C ASN A 179 -0.41 21.06 1.11
N GLY A 180 -0.28 19.90 1.74
CA GLY A 180 0.70 18.88 1.40
C GLY A 180 0.08 17.75 0.61
N VAL A 181 -0.58 16.82 1.31
CA VAL A 181 -1.04 15.52 0.76
C VAL A 181 -1.98 15.70 -0.44
N GLU A 182 -3.03 16.52 -0.30
CA GLU A 182 -3.99 16.77 -1.36
C GLU A 182 -3.35 17.46 -2.57
N ARG A 183 -2.51 18.48 -2.34
CA ARG A 183 -1.83 19.20 -3.43
C ARG A 183 -0.84 18.32 -4.19
N ALA A 184 -0.08 17.50 -3.48
CA ALA A 184 0.84 16.54 -4.11
C ALA A 184 0.06 15.56 -5.01
N ASN A 185 -1.01 14.94 -4.49
CA ASN A 185 -1.82 13.99 -5.25
C ASN A 185 -2.58 14.62 -6.43
N LYS A 186 -3.04 15.86 -6.31
CA LYS A 186 -3.66 16.60 -7.43
C LYS A 186 -2.73 16.79 -8.63
N ILE A 187 -1.42 16.73 -8.43
CA ILE A 187 -0.42 16.85 -9.51
C ILE A 187 0.05 15.46 -9.93
N PHE A 188 0.51 14.64 -8.97
CA PHE A 188 1.17 13.38 -9.27
C PHE A 188 0.22 12.33 -9.84
N LEU A 189 -1.03 12.23 -9.37
CA LEU A 189 -1.93 11.20 -9.85
C LEU A 189 -2.35 11.42 -11.32
N PRO A 190 -2.80 12.61 -11.75
CA PRO A 190 -3.09 12.85 -13.16
C PRO A 190 -1.86 12.68 -14.06
N LEU A 191 -0.69 13.18 -13.61
CA LEU A 191 0.55 13.06 -14.36
C LEU A 191 0.97 11.59 -14.51
N LEU A 192 0.88 10.81 -13.44
CA LEU A 192 1.09 9.36 -13.42
C LEU A 192 0.22 8.67 -14.48
N VAL A 193 -1.10 8.90 -14.44
CA VAL A 193 -2.06 8.26 -15.33
C VAL A 193 -1.77 8.62 -16.80
N VAL A 194 -1.49 9.88 -17.09
CA VAL A 194 -1.18 10.33 -18.46
C VAL A 194 0.11 9.71 -18.97
N MET A 195 1.19 9.80 -18.20
CA MET A 195 2.50 9.25 -18.59
C MET A 195 2.43 7.73 -18.79
N PHE A 196 1.74 7.05 -17.89
CA PHE A 196 1.60 5.61 -17.95
C PHE A 196 0.68 5.16 -19.10
N ALA A 197 -0.39 5.92 -19.40
CA ALA A 197 -1.24 5.66 -20.57
C ALA A 197 -0.47 5.82 -21.89
N ILE A 198 0.38 6.84 -22.02
CA ILE A 198 1.26 7.01 -23.19
C ILE A 198 2.19 5.81 -23.35
N LEU A 199 2.79 5.34 -22.24
CA LEU A 199 3.62 4.14 -22.23
C LEU A 199 2.85 2.92 -22.70
N VAL A 200 1.64 2.69 -22.17
CA VAL A 200 0.80 1.54 -22.54
C VAL A 200 0.46 1.58 -24.04
N VAL A 201 0.03 2.74 -24.56
CA VAL A 201 -0.24 2.91 -26.00
C VAL A 201 1.00 2.60 -26.83
N ARG A 202 2.19 3.03 -26.40
CA ARG A 202 3.43 2.71 -27.10
C ARG A 202 3.74 1.21 -27.05
N ALA A 203 3.55 0.57 -25.90
CA ALA A 203 3.83 -0.85 -25.67
C ALA A 203 2.94 -1.76 -26.52
N VAL A 204 1.64 -1.47 -26.62
CA VAL A 204 0.72 -2.27 -27.45
C VAL A 204 0.98 -2.14 -28.96
N CYS A 205 1.71 -1.11 -29.38
CA CYS A 205 2.13 -0.91 -30.76
C CYS A 205 3.49 -1.55 -31.10
N LEU A 206 4.12 -2.26 -30.15
CA LEU A 206 5.36 -2.99 -30.42
C LEU A 206 5.08 -4.33 -31.12
N PRO A 207 6.01 -4.85 -31.94
CA PRO A 207 5.92 -6.22 -32.43
C PRO A 207 5.95 -7.21 -31.24
N GLY A 208 5.29 -8.36 -31.34
CA GLY A 208 5.19 -9.31 -30.22
C GLY A 208 4.21 -8.92 -29.10
N ALA A 209 3.64 -7.71 -29.13
CA ALA A 209 2.74 -7.25 -28.06
C ALA A 209 1.48 -8.14 -27.94
N ALA A 210 0.97 -8.66 -29.05
CA ALA A 210 -0.21 -9.52 -29.07
C ALA A 210 0.04 -10.83 -28.32
N GLU A 211 1.23 -11.41 -28.46
CA GLU A 211 1.68 -12.62 -27.79
C GLU A 211 1.77 -12.41 -26.27
N GLY A 212 2.31 -11.26 -25.86
CA GLY A 212 2.28 -10.79 -24.48
C GLY A 212 0.87 -10.67 -23.91
N LEU A 213 -0.04 -9.99 -24.62
CA LEU A 213 -1.43 -9.85 -24.20
C LEU A 213 -2.18 -11.18 -24.17
N ASN A 214 -1.89 -12.08 -25.13
CA ASN A 214 -2.43 -13.44 -25.13
C ASN A 214 -1.92 -14.22 -23.92
N ALA A 215 -0.65 -14.07 -23.53
CA ALA A 215 -0.11 -14.70 -22.33
C ALA A 215 -0.85 -14.21 -21.06
N LEU A 216 -1.20 -12.93 -20.98
CA LEU A 216 -1.95 -12.38 -19.85
C LEU A 216 -3.43 -12.76 -19.85
N PHE A 217 -4.12 -12.69 -20.99
CA PHE A 217 -5.58 -12.75 -21.07
C PHE A 217 -6.15 -14.08 -21.55
N THR A 218 -5.34 -15.01 -22.07
CA THR A 218 -5.83 -16.35 -22.40
C THR A 218 -6.25 -17.05 -21.11
N PRO A 219 -7.53 -17.42 -20.95
CA PRO A 219 -8.02 -17.93 -19.68
C PRO A 219 -7.69 -19.41 -19.51
N ASN A 220 -6.97 -19.74 -18.45
CA ASN A 220 -6.84 -21.13 -18.00
C ASN A 220 -7.93 -21.46 -16.96
N TRP A 221 -9.09 -21.92 -17.42
CA TRP A 221 -10.23 -22.23 -16.53
C TRP A 221 -9.94 -23.32 -15.50
N SER A 222 -9.01 -24.24 -15.79
CA SER A 222 -8.63 -25.30 -14.84
C SER A 222 -7.96 -24.74 -13.58
N ALA A 223 -7.30 -23.57 -13.69
CA ALA A 223 -6.66 -22.89 -12.57
C ALA A 223 -7.67 -22.46 -11.49
N LEU A 224 -8.93 -22.20 -11.86
CA LEU A 224 -9.98 -21.84 -10.88
C LEU A 224 -10.34 -22.98 -9.92
N GLY A 225 -9.98 -24.22 -10.25
CA GLY A 225 -10.10 -25.37 -9.35
C GLY A 225 -9.06 -25.38 -8.22
N ASP A 226 -7.98 -24.62 -8.35
CA ASP A 226 -6.96 -24.48 -7.30
C ASP A 226 -7.34 -23.34 -6.34
N TYR A 227 -7.56 -23.67 -5.07
CA TYR A 227 -7.88 -22.67 -4.05
C TYR A 227 -6.78 -21.60 -3.90
N ARG A 228 -5.52 -21.92 -4.24
CA ARG A 228 -4.40 -20.97 -4.15
C ARG A 228 -4.55 -19.78 -5.11
N VAL A 229 -5.21 -19.98 -6.25
CA VAL A 229 -5.53 -18.91 -7.20
C VAL A 229 -6.47 -17.88 -6.59
N TRP A 230 -7.47 -18.36 -5.85
CA TRP A 230 -8.40 -17.51 -5.10
C TRP A 230 -7.67 -16.75 -3.99
N MET A 231 -6.83 -17.45 -3.24
CA MET A 231 -6.03 -16.87 -2.15
C MET A 231 -5.10 -15.76 -2.67
N ALA A 232 -4.47 -15.97 -3.83
CA ALA A 232 -3.65 -14.96 -4.50
C ALA A 232 -4.46 -13.72 -4.88
N ALA A 233 -5.69 -13.90 -5.41
CA ALA A 233 -6.58 -12.80 -5.74
C ALA A 233 -7.02 -11.99 -4.51
N PHE A 234 -7.44 -12.67 -3.44
CA PHE A 234 -7.81 -12.01 -2.19
C PHE A 234 -6.64 -11.27 -1.55
N GLY A 235 -5.46 -11.89 -1.51
CA GLY A 235 -4.23 -11.25 -1.04
C GLY A 235 -3.86 -10.03 -1.86
N GLN A 236 -3.91 -10.12 -3.20
CA GLN A 236 -3.61 -9.02 -4.10
C GLN A 236 -4.52 -7.81 -3.84
N ILE A 237 -5.84 -8.01 -3.80
CA ILE A 237 -6.79 -6.91 -3.54
C ILE A 237 -6.58 -6.30 -2.15
N PHE A 238 -6.36 -7.14 -1.15
CA PHE A 238 -6.21 -6.71 0.22
C PHE A 238 -4.97 -5.81 0.41
N PHE A 239 -3.84 -6.19 -0.18
CA PHE A 239 -2.63 -5.36 -0.18
C PHE A 239 -2.75 -4.14 -1.10
N SER A 240 -3.31 -4.30 -2.30
CA SER A 240 -3.42 -3.23 -3.30
C SER A 240 -4.28 -2.05 -2.81
N LEU A 241 -5.42 -2.32 -2.19
CA LEU A 241 -6.25 -1.25 -1.61
C LEU A 241 -5.74 -0.70 -0.27
N SER A 242 -4.67 -1.30 0.28
CA SER A 242 -4.11 -0.94 1.59
C SER A 242 -5.18 -0.91 2.71
N VAL A 243 -6.14 -1.83 2.66
CA VAL A 243 -7.24 -1.91 3.63
C VAL A 243 -6.78 -2.49 4.95
N ALA A 244 -7.27 -1.96 6.07
CA ALA A 244 -6.85 -2.31 7.44
C ALA A 244 -5.40 -1.97 7.83
N PHE A 245 -4.71 -1.15 7.02
CA PHE A 245 -3.42 -0.53 7.38
C PHE A 245 -3.61 0.69 8.31
N GLY A 246 -4.85 1.18 8.45
CA GLY A 246 -5.16 2.42 9.15
C GLY A 246 -5.06 3.68 8.25
N ILE A 247 -4.59 3.54 7.01
CA ILE A 247 -4.46 4.64 6.03
C ILE A 247 -5.83 5.22 5.69
N MET A 248 -6.73 4.40 5.14
CA MET A 248 -8.07 4.83 4.71
C MET A 248 -8.96 5.27 5.88
N LEU A 249 -8.75 4.65 7.05
CA LEU A 249 -9.36 5.10 8.31
C LEU A 249 -8.86 6.50 8.67
N THR A 250 -7.56 6.73 8.64
CA THR A 250 -6.97 8.05 8.95
C THR A 250 -7.40 9.10 7.92
N TYR A 251 -7.39 8.79 6.63
CA TYR A 251 -7.81 9.70 5.56
C TYR A 251 -9.28 10.08 5.67
N SER A 252 -10.18 9.12 5.88
CA SER A 252 -11.61 9.41 6.04
C SER A 252 -11.92 10.21 7.31
N SER A 253 -11.04 10.21 8.31
CA SER A 253 -11.19 11.04 9.52
C SER A 253 -11.08 12.55 9.28
N TYR A 254 -10.48 12.96 8.16
CA TYR A 254 -10.34 14.37 7.77
C TYR A 254 -11.48 14.86 6.86
N LEU A 255 -12.41 13.99 6.47
CA LEU A 255 -13.56 14.37 5.67
C LEU A 255 -14.54 15.25 6.44
N ASP A 256 -15.32 16.04 5.71
CA ASP A 256 -16.49 16.73 6.24
C ASP A 256 -17.57 15.75 6.68
N ARG A 257 -18.34 16.12 7.72
CA ARG A 257 -19.36 15.23 8.34
C ARG A 257 -20.47 14.77 7.40
N ARG A 258 -20.65 15.43 6.24
CA ARG A 258 -21.67 15.13 5.23
C ARG A 258 -21.06 14.58 3.93
N ALA A 259 -19.77 14.20 3.94
CA ALA A 259 -19.12 13.68 2.76
C ALA A 259 -19.67 12.29 2.41
N ASP A 260 -19.90 12.05 1.12
CA ASP A 260 -20.34 10.73 0.64
C ASP A 260 -19.18 9.72 0.71
N LEU A 261 -19.39 8.65 1.47
CA LEU A 261 -18.40 7.61 1.74
C LEU A 261 -18.54 6.42 0.78
N VAL A 262 -19.78 6.06 0.42
CA VAL A 262 -20.02 4.88 -0.43
C VAL A 262 -19.59 5.19 -1.86
N GLY A 263 -20.02 6.32 -2.43
CA GLY A 263 -19.65 6.69 -3.80
C GLY A 263 -18.14 6.86 -3.97
N THR A 264 -17.49 7.55 -3.04
CA THR A 264 -16.03 7.75 -3.08
C THR A 264 -15.25 6.45 -2.88
N GLY A 265 -15.71 5.55 -2.00
CA GLY A 265 -15.06 4.26 -1.80
C GLY A 265 -15.19 3.33 -3.00
N LEU A 266 -16.35 3.33 -3.70
CA LEU A 266 -16.52 2.59 -4.96
C LEU A 266 -15.56 3.11 -6.03
N VAL A 267 -15.52 4.43 -6.24
CA VAL A 267 -14.63 5.03 -7.25
C VAL A 267 -13.18 4.74 -6.93
N ALA A 268 -12.76 4.84 -5.66
CA ALA A 268 -11.39 4.51 -5.25
C ALA A 268 -11.03 3.03 -5.54
N GLY A 269 -11.91 2.10 -5.16
CA GLY A 269 -11.70 0.67 -5.39
C GLY A 269 -11.61 0.27 -6.87
N PHE A 270 -12.52 0.80 -7.70
CA PHE A 270 -12.51 0.54 -9.14
C PHE A 270 -11.38 1.27 -9.87
N ALA A 271 -11.03 2.50 -9.47
CA ALA A 271 -9.92 3.24 -10.07
C ALA A 271 -8.59 2.51 -9.84
N ASN A 272 -8.34 2.04 -8.62
CA ASN A 272 -7.17 1.22 -8.29
C ASN A 272 -7.08 -0.02 -9.19
N SER A 273 -8.16 -0.79 -9.24
CA SER A 273 -8.20 -2.05 -9.98
C SER A 273 -8.11 -1.86 -11.51
N SER A 274 -8.71 -0.77 -12.01
CA SER A 274 -8.59 -0.39 -13.43
C SER A 274 -7.16 -0.03 -13.80
N PHE A 275 -6.44 0.65 -12.90
CA PHE A 275 -5.03 0.94 -13.10
C PHE A 275 -4.17 -0.33 -13.06
N GLU A 276 -4.47 -1.31 -12.19
CA GLU A 276 -3.78 -2.62 -12.20
C GLU A 276 -3.92 -3.33 -13.54
N ILE A 277 -5.14 -3.37 -14.10
CA ILE A 277 -5.37 -3.97 -15.42
C ILE A 277 -4.62 -3.19 -16.51
N LEU A 278 -4.64 -1.86 -16.47
CA LEU A 278 -3.88 -1.02 -17.40
C LEU A 278 -2.37 -1.30 -17.31
N ALA A 279 -1.83 -1.48 -16.10
CA ALA A 279 -0.45 -1.88 -15.88
C ALA A 279 -0.16 -3.30 -16.39
N GLY A 280 -1.06 -4.24 -16.17
CA GLY A 280 -1.00 -5.57 -16.77
C GLY A 280 -0.84 -5.51 -18.29
N ILE A 281 -1.66 -4.71 -18.97
CA ILE A 281 -1.60 -4.51 -20.43
C ILE A 281 -0.23 -3.96 -20.84
N GLY A 282 0.22 -2.86 -20.23
CA GLY A 282 1.50 -2.24 -20.58
C GLY A 282 2.71 -3.16 -20.34
N VAL A 283 2.71 -3.87 -19.20
CA VAL A 283 3.79 -4.78 -18.82
C VAL A 283 3.83 -5.98 -19.75
N PHE A 284 2.71 -6.66 -20.00
CA PHE A 284 2.70 -7.84 -20.85
C PHE A 284 2.90 -7.53 -22.32
N ALA A 285 2.40 -6.40 -22.84
CA ALA A 285 2.75 -5.95 -24.18
C ALA A 285 4.28 -5.72 -24.33
N THR A 286 4.90 -5.16 -23.30
CA THR A 286 6.37 -4.96 -23.25
C THR A 286 7.14 -6.28 -23.18
N LEU A 287 6.69 -7.22 -22.34
CA LEU A 287 7.29 -8.56 -22.24
C LEU A 287 7.10 -9.37 -23.53
N GLY A 288 5.96 -9.22 -24.21
CA GLY A 288 5.71 -9.83 -25.52
C GLY A 288 6.71 -9.36 -26.58
N TYR A 289 7.04 -8.06 -26.59
CA TYR A 289 8.11 -7.54 -27.42
C TYR A 289 9.48 -8.15 -27.08
N MET A 290 9.81 -8.27 -25.79
CA MET A 290 11.06 -8.92 -25.36
C MET A 290 11.14 -10.38 -25.83
N ALA A 291 10.03 -11.13 -25.68
CA ALA A 291 9.93 -12.52 -26.11
C ALA A 291 10.12 -12.66 -27.62
N ASP A 292 9.49 -11.78 -28.41
CA ASP A 292 9.63 -11.72 -29.88
C ASP A 292 11.08 -11.43 -30.29
N GLN A 293 11.75 -10.46 -29.65
CA GLN A 293 13.14 -10.14 -29.94
C GLN A 293 14.11 -11.27 -29.57
N GLN A 294 13.80 -12.04 -28.53
CA GLN A 294 14.62 -13.17 -28.08
C GLN A 294 14.27 -14.49 -28.78
N GLY A 295 13.17 -14.55 -29.52
CA GLY A 295 12.68 -15.78 -30.15
C GLY A 295 12.23 -16.85 -29.15
N VAL A 296 11.75 -16.44 -27.97
CA VAL A 296 11.29 -17.34 -26.89
C VAL A 296 9.80 -17.10 -26.58
N ALA A 297 9.17 -17.99 -25.82
CA ALA A 297 7.82 -17.73 -25.33
C ALA A 297 7.86 -16.80 -24.11
N VAL A 298 6.77 -16.05 -23.88
CA VAL A 298 6.63 -15.18 -22.70
C VAL A 298 6.78 -15.96 -21.38
N GLY A 299 6.39 -17.23 -21.37
CA GLY A 299 6.53 -18.10 -20.19
C GLY A 299 7.95 -18.56 -19.89
N ASP A 300 8.87 -18.41 -20.85
CA ASP A 300 10.29 -18.73 -20.69
C ASP A 300 11.11 -17.51 -20.23
N LEU A 301 10.46 -16.35 -20.05
CA LEU A 301 11.11 -15.15 -19.54
C LEU A 301 11.31 -15.24 -18.03
N ASP A 302 12.53 -14.98 -17.59
CA ASP A 302 12.87 -14.87 -16.17
C ASP A 302 12.49 -13.50 -15.57
N GLY A 303 12.24 -13.49 -14.26
CA GLY A 303 12.12 -12.25 -13.50
C GLY A 303 10.85 -11.44 -13.77
N ILE A 304 9.74 -12.08 -14.14
CA ILE A 304 8.48 -11.41 -14.51
C ILE A 304 7.65 -10.84 -13.34
N SER A 305 8.23 -10.70 -12.15
CA SER A 305 7.54 -10.07 -11.01
C SER A 305 8.50 -9.36 -10.04
N GLY A 306 7.94 -8.44 -9.25
CA GLY A 306 8.63 -7.79 -8.13
C GLY A 306 9.79 -6.89 -8.56
N VAL A 307 10.85 -6.88 -7.75
CA VAL A 307 12.03 -6.04 -7.96
C VAL A 307 12.73 -6.39 -9.27
N SER A 308 12.86 -7.67 -9.60
CA SER A 308 13.51 -8.12 -10.84
C SER A 308 12.80 -7.62 -12.08
N LEU A 309 11.46 -7.63 -12.10
CA LEU A 309 10.70 -7.11 -13.24
C LEU A 309 11.06 -5.65 -13.49
N SER A 310 10.94 -4.80 -12.47
CA SER A 310 11.12 -3.36 -12.62
C SER A 310 12.57 -2.95 -12.89
N PHE A 311 13.56 -3.55 -12.22
CA PHE A 311 14.93 -3.05 -12.23
C PHE A 311 15.92 -3.89 -13.04
N ILE A 312 15.48 -5.03 -13.58
CA ILE A 312 16.29 -5.90 -14.44
C ILE A 312 15.57 -6.08 -15.79
N THR A 313 14.40 -6.73 -15.79
CA THR A 313 13.70 -7.11 -17.02
C THR A 313 13.26 -5.91 -17.86
N PHE A 314 12.69 -4.87 -17.23
CA PHE A 314 12.31 -3.64 -17.92
C PHE A 314 13.51 -2.88 -18.53
N PRO A 315 14.59 -2.60 -17.79
CA PRO A 315 15.81 -2.05 -18.37
C PRO A 315 16.34 -2.86 -19.56
N THR A 316 16.38 -4.19 -19.47
CA THR A 316 16.82 -5.07 -20.57
C THR A 316 16.00 -4.85 -21.83
N VAL A 317 14.67 -4.87 -21.74
CA VAL A 317 13.80 -4.66 -22.91
C VAL A 317 13.85 -3.23 -23.42
N ILE A 318 13.99 -2.23 -22.53
CA ILE A 318 14.14 -0.82 -22.91
C ILE A 318 15.36 -0.62 -23.81
N SER A 319 16.49 -1.27 -23.52
CA SER A 319 17.69 -1.19 -24.37
C SER A 319 17.47 -1.71 -25.79
N GLN A 320 16.49 -2.60 -25.98
CA GLN A 320 16.16 -3.18 -27.27
C GLN A 320 15.16 -2.30 -28.06
N MET A 321 14.39 -1.46 -27.36
CA MET A 321 13.31 -0.68 -27.96
C MET A 321 13.78 0.51 -28.80
N PRO A 322 13.15 0.76 -29.95
CA PRO A 322 13.26 2.04 -30.64
C PRO A 322 12.70 3.18 -29.77
N GLY A 323 13.57 4.13 -29.42
CA GLY A 323 13.23 5.23 -28.50
C GLY A 323 13.20 4.80 -27.02
N GLY A 324 13.93 3.73 -26.66
CA GLY A 324 13.99 3.17 -25.31
C GLY A 324 14.17 4.19 -24.20
N ALA A 325 15.07 5.17 -24.36
CA ALA A 325 15.29 6.20 -23.34
C ALA A 325 14.01 6.94 -22.90
N LEU A 326 13.16 7.36 -23.85
CA LEU A 326 11.88 8.00 -23.54
C LEU A 326 10.93 7.02 -22.82
N PHE A 327 10.88 5.77 -23.28
CA PHE A 327 10.07 4.73 -22.64
C PHE A 327 10.50 4.49 -21.20
N GLY A 328 11.82 4.40 -20.94
CA GLY A 328 12.37 4.25 -19.59
C GLY A 328 12.05 5.43 -18.69
N VAL A 329 12.16 6.66 -19.20
CA VAL A 329 11.79 7.86 -18.43
C VAL A 329 10.31 7.82 -18.06
N LEU A 330 9.41 7.50 -19.01
CA LEU A 330 7.98 7.37 -18.74
C LEU A 330 7.71 6.28 -17.70
N PHE A 331 8.32 5.10 -17.84
CA PHE A 331 8.13 3.97 -16.93
C PHE A 331 8.57 4.30 -15.52
N PHE A 332 9.84 4.66 -15.33
CA PHE A 332 10.40 4.86 -14.00
C PHE A 332 9.90 6.14 -13.33
N ALA A 333 9.57 7.19 -14.08
CA ALA A 333 8.93 8.37 -13.49
C ALA A 333 7.51 8.07 -13.02
N SER A 334 6.72 7.32 -13.81
CA SER A 334 5.41 6.81 -13.36
C SER A 334 5.57 5.91 -12.14
N PHE A 335 6.51 4.98 -12.16
CA PHE A 335 6.79 4.09 -11.04
C PHE A 335 7.18 4.87 -9.77
N ALA A 336 8.06 5.86 -9.88
CA ALA A 336 8.44 6.74 -8.78
C ALA A 336 7.27 7.57 -8.26
N MET A 337 6.42 8.13 -9.13
CA MET A 337 5.24 8.91 -8.70
C MET A 337 4.22 8.06 -7.95
N ALA A 338 3.89 6.85 -8.43
CA ALA A 338 3.02 5.90 -7.72
C ALA A 338 3.60 5.53 -6.35
N GLY A 339 4.93 5.36 -6.30
CA GLY A 339 5.68 5.20 -5.06
C GLY A 339 5.49 6.39 -4.10
N LEU A 340 5.76 7.61 -4.57
CA LEU A 340 5.71 8.82 -3.74
C LEU A 340 4.32 9.09 -3.16
N THR A 341 3.24 8.88 -3.93
CA THR A 341 1.85 9.09 -3.46
C THR A 341 1.42 8.07 -2.41
N SER A 342 1.88 6.83 -2.52
CA SER A 342 1.67 5.81 -1.49
C SER A 342 2.52 6.11 -0.24
N PHE A 343 3.78 6.52 -0.42
CA PHE A 343 4.71 6.81 0.66
C PHE A 343 4.22 7.91 1.61
N ILE A 344 3.70 9.02 1.06
CA ILE A 344 3.11 10.10 1.87
C ILE A 344 1.92 9.59 2.70
N SER A 345 1.13 8.67 2.16
CA SER A 345 -0.05 8.11 2.83
C SER A 345 0.33 7.24 4.03
N ILE A 346 1.42 6.49 3.91
CA ILE A 346 1.97 5.67 5.00
C ILE A 346 2.53 6.56 6.12
N ILE A 347 3.30 7.61 5.79
CA ILE A 347 3.81 8.56 6.80
C ILE A 347 2.65 9.24 7.53
N GLN A 348 1.57 9.60 6.82
CA GLN A 348 0.43 10.30 7.42
C GLN A 348 -0.21 9.49 8.56
N VAL A 349 -0.27 8.16 8.47
CA VAL A 349 -0.81 7.30 9.55
C VAL A 349 0.00 7.45 10.82
N VAL A 350 1.33 7.39 10.70
CA VAL A 350 2.24 7.42 11.84
C VAL A 350 2.29 8.83 12.43
N ALA A 351 2.42 9.85 11.58
CA ALA A 351 2.42 11.24 11.99
C ALA A 351 1.11 11.62 12.69
N ALA A 352 -0.05 11.22 12.17
CA ALA A 352 -1.35 11.50 12.80
C ALA A 352 -1.49 10.82 14.17
N GLY A 353 -1.06 9.56 14.30
CA GLY A 353 -1.07 8.83 15.57
C GLY A 353 -0.23 9.52 16.64
N LEU A 354 1.01 9.90 16.30
CA LEU A 354 1.91 10.61 17.22
C LEU A 354 1.44 12.04 17.52
N ALA A 355 0.90 12.75 16.52
CA ALA A 355 0.35 14.09 16.69
C ALA A 355 -0.74 14.11 17.75
N GLU A 356 -1.73 13.24 17.62
CA GLU A 356 -2.87 13.19 18.54
C GLU A 356 -2.45 12.65 19.91
N LYS A 357 -1.61 11.62 19.99
CA LYS A 357 -1.19 11.05 21.28
C LYS A 357 -0.46 12.06 22.16
N PHE A 358 0.44 12.84 21.56
CA PHE A 358 1.34 13.73 22.28
C PHE A 358 0.95 15.21 22.20
N GLY A 359 -0.14 15.57 21.52
CA GLY A 359 -0.58 16.95 21.35
C GLY A 359 0.40 17.78 20.51
N LEU A 360 0.95 17.19 19.45
CA LEU A 360 1.95 17.84 18.59
C LEU A 360 1.27 18.47 17.38
N GLY A 361 1.74 19.66 16.98
CA GLY A 361 1.38 20.23 15.68
C GLY A 361 1.97 19.41 14.51
N THR A 362 1.36 19.57 13.33
CA THR A 362 1.65 18.82 12.10
C THR A 362 3.14 18.72 11.77
N VAL A 363 3.87 19.84 11.83
CA VAL A 363 5.32 19.88 11.55
C VAL A 363 6.11 19.01 12.54
N LYS A 364 5.89 19.17 13.84
CA LYS A 364 6.61 18.41 14.87
C LYS A 364 6.30 16.91 14.77
N ALA A 365 5.04 16.57 14.51
CA ALA A 365 4.62 15.19 14.32
C ALA A 365 5.26 14.54 13.08
N SER A 366 5.34 15.27 11.96
CA SER A 366 6.04 14.83 10.73
C SER A 366 7.49 14.47 11.02
N PHE A 367 8.25 15.37 11.66
CA PHE A 367 9.66 15.10 11.97
C PHE A 367 9.84 14.01 13.03
N LEU A 368 8.97 13.94 14.04
CA LEU A 368 9.03 12.88 15.07
C LEU A 368 8.74 11.50 14.49
N ALA A 369 7.78 11.38 13.57
CA ALA A 369 7.49 10.14 12.87
C ALA A 369 8.62 9.78 11.90
N GLY A 370 9.07 10.75 11.12
CA GLY A 370 9.82 10.47 9.92
C GLY A 370 11.34 10.52 10.07
N VAL A 371 11.92 11.32 10.97
CA VAL A 371 13.39 11.33 11.17
C VAL A 371 13.91 10.01 11.72
N PRO A 372 13.33 9.40 12.77
CA PRO A 372 13.76 8.08 13.24
C PRO A 372 13.61 7.01 12.16
N SER A 373 12.52 7.07 11.39
CA SER A 373 12.23 6.15 10.29
C SER A 373 13.23 6.31 9.14
N ALA A 374 13.59 7.54 8.79
CA ALA A 374 14.63 7.82 7.82
C ALA A 374 15.98 7.24 8.26
N VAL A 375 16.38 7.46 9.52
CA VAL A 375 17.62 6.89 10.06
C VAL A 375 17.61 5.36 9.95
N LEU A 376 16.52 4.70 10.33
CA LEU A 376 16.39 3.24 10.16
C LEU A 376 16.44 2.82 8.68
N SER A 377 15.81 3.60 7.80
CA SER A 377 15.85 3.38 6.35
C SER A 377 17.29 3.38 5.82
N PHE A 378 18.11 4.34 6.24
CA PHE A 378 19.52 4.41 5.86
C PHE A 378 20.38 3.29 6.45
N VAL A 379 20.14 2.92 7.71
CA VAL A 379 20.96 1.92 8.43
C VAL A 379 20.64 0.47 8.00
N LEU A 380 19.40 0.20 7.63
CA LEU A 380 18.93 -1.16 7.32
C LEU A 380 18.80 -1.43 5.82
N PHE A 381 18.38 -0.44 5.02
CA PHE A 381 17.98 -0.71 3.63
C PHE A 381 18.82 0.05 2.59
N ALA A 382 19.60 1.06 2.99
CA ALA A 382 20.58 1.72 2.12
C ALA A 382 21.98 1.08 2.22
N THR A 383 22.02 -0.23 2.48
CA THR A 383 23.25 -1.01 2.66
C THR A 383 23.35 -2.12 1.62
N SER A 384 24.50 -2.80 1.54
CA SER A 384 24.72 -3.90 0.60
C SER A 384 23.82 -5.13 0.83
N SER A 385 23.26 -5.29 2.04
CA SER A 385 22.26 -6.32 2.36
C SER A 385 20.82 -5.85 2.18
N GLY A 386 20.60 -4.58 1.81
CA GLY A 386 19.31 -3.93 1.89
C GLY A 386 18.20 -4.59 1.08
N LEU A 387 18.52 -5.27 -0.03
CA LEU A 387 17.54 -6.04 -0.80
C LEU A 387 17.03 -7.28 -0.04
N TYR A 388 17.93 -8.02 0.62
CA TYR A 388 17.58 -9.19 1.42
C TYR A 388 16.81 -8.79 2.68
N ASP A 389 17.26 -7.74 3.36
CA ASP A 389 16.60 -7.18 4.53
C ASP A 389 15.17 -6.75 4.17
N LEU A 390 15.01 -6.07 3.02
CA LEU A 390 13.72 -5.61 2.52
C LEU A 390 12.76 -6.76 2.23
N ASP A 391 13.21 -7.80 1.53
CA ASP A 391 12.35 -8.93 1.12
C ASP A 391 11.74 -9.63 2.34
N VAL A 392 12.57 -9.98 3.33
CA VAL A 392 12.09 -10.64 4.55
C VAL A 392 11.20 -9.73 5.38
N VAL A 393 11.58 -8.45 5.57
CA VAL A 393 10.78 -7.50 6.35
C VAL A 393 9.42 -7.25 5.68
N ASP A 394 9.38 -7.04 4.36
CA ASP A 394 8.16 -6.82 3.58
C ASP A 394 7.22 -8.02 3.69
N ALA A 395 7.75 -9.24 3.49
CA ALA A 395 6.96 -10.46 3.52
C ALA A 395 6.31 -10.70 4.90
N PHE A 396 7.08 -10.54 5.98
CA PHE A 396 6.57 -10.77 7.33
C PHE A 396 5.60 -9.67 7.78
N ILE A 397 5.91 -8.40 7.53
CA ILE A 397 5.03 -7.31 7.98
C ILE A 397 3.69 -7.31 7.25
N ASN A 398 3.67 -7.60 5.95
CA ASN A 398 2.44 -7.64 5.17
C ASN A 398 1.64 -8.91 5.44
N ASN A 399 2.25 -10.10 5.33
CA ASN A 399 1.49 -11.35 5.39
C ASN A 399 1.10 -11.76 6.82
N ILE A 400 1.86 -11.34 7.84
CA ILE A 400 1.52 -11.60 9.24
C ILE A 400 0.94 -10.33 9.88
N GLY A 401 1.66 -9.21 9.83
CA GLY A 401 1.29 -8.01 10.58
C GLY A 401 -0.02 -7.36 10.12
N VAL A 402 -0.12 -7.03 8.83
CA VAL A 402 -1.33 -6.44 8.25
C VAL A 402 -2.50 -7.42 8.27
N VAL A 403 -2.29 -8.67 7.87
CA VAL A 403 -3.37 -9.68 7.82
C VAL A 403 -3.95 -9.92 9.23
N ALA A 404 -3.09 -10.04 10.25
CA ALA A 404 -3.56 -10.15 11.64
C ALA A 404 -4.36 -8.90 12.07
N SER A 405 -3.90 -7.70 11.72
CA SER A 405 -4.63 -6.45 11.97
C SER A 405 -6.04 -6.49 11.39
N ALA A 406 -6.19 -6.89 10.12
CA ALA A 406 -7.51 -6.99 9.48
C ALA A 406 -8.43 -8.01 10.14
N ILE A 407 -7.94 -9.21 10.43
CA ILE A 407 -8.73 -10.24 11.12
C ILE A 407 -9.26 -9.69 12.43
N ILE A 408 -8.37 -9.11 13.24
CA ILE A 408 -8.69 -8.58 14.57
C ILE A 408 -9.65 -7.39 14.46
N MET A 409 -9.47 -6.53 13.44
CA MET A 409 -10.39 -5.42 13.18
C MET A 409 -11.79 -5.91 12.79
N CYS A 410 -11.89 -6.83 11.83
CA CYS A 410 -13.17 -7.39 11.38
C CYS A 410 -13.90 -8.12 12.51
N VAL A 411 -13.21 -9.01 13.23
CA VAL A 411 -13.78 -9.78 14.36
C VAL A 411 -14.07 -8.85 15.54
N GLY A 412 -13.16 -7.95 15.87
CA GLY A 412 -13.27 -7.02 16.99
C GLY A 412 -14.45 -6.06 16.83
N VAL A 413 -14.55 -5.38 15.69
CA VAL A 413 -15.62 -4.41 15.42
C VAL A 413 -16.95 -5.13 15.13
N GLY A 414 -16.90 -6.22 14.37
CA GLY A 414 -18.08 -6.95 13.89
C GLY A 414 -18.71 -7.89 14.90
N LEU A 415 -17.92 -8.79 15.49
CA LEU A 415 -18.43 -9.87 16.34
C LEU A 415 -18.33 -9.55 17.83
N VAL A 416 -17.21 -8.95 18.27
CA VAL A 416 -16.98 -8.66 19.70
C VAL A 416 -17.74 -7.41 20.13
N LEU A 417 -17.53 -6.29 19.44
CA LEU A 417 -18.18 -5.01 19.79
C LEU A 417 -19.57 -4.85 19.16
N ARG A 418 -19.91 -5.66 18.14
CA ARG A 418 -21.20 -5.64 17.42
C ARG A 418 -21.59 -4.27 16.89
N ARG A 419 -20.61 -3.50 16.38
CA ARG A 419 -20.81 -2.11 15.93
C ARG A 419 -21.10 -1.96 14.44
N THR A 420 -21.03 -3.04 13.65
CA THR A 420 -21.33 -3.01 12.21
C THR A 420 -22.79 -2.65 11.90
N GLY A 421 -23.72 -2.88 12.84
CA GLY A 421 -25.08 -2.31 12.80
C GLY A 421 -25.10 -0.79 12.67
N LEU A 422 -24.38 -0.13 13.58
CA LEU A 422 -24.27 1.31 13.67
C LEU A 422 -23.49 1.89 12.47
N LEU A 423 -22.37 1.27 12.12
CA LEU A 423 -21.53 1.71 11.00
C LEU A 423 -22.25 1.59 9.66
N ARG A 424 -23.09 0.56 9.47
CA ARG A 424 -23.96 0.44 8.30
C ARG A 424 -24.92 1.62 8.19
N ARG A 425 -25.61 1.98 9.29
CA ARG A 425 -26.52 3.14 9.30
C ARG A 425 -25.77 4.42 8.99
N HIS A 426 -24.60 4.62 9.61
CA HIS A 426 -23.73 5.75 9.35
C HIS A 426 -23.36 5.89 7.86
N LEU A 427 -22.97 4.78 7.19
CA LEU A 427 -22.65 4.78 5.76
C LEU A 427 -23.86 5.18 4.90
N ASN A 428 -25.06 4.69 5.21
CA ASN A 428 -26.27 5.04 4.47
C ASN A 428 -26.78 6.46 4.76
N ALA A 429 -26.58 6.96 5.98
CA ALA A 429 -27.01 8.30 6.37
C ALA A 429 -26.24 9.39 5.60
N VAL A 430 -24.93 9.20 5.39
CA VAL A 430 -24.06 10.17 4.70
C VAL A 430 -23.94 9.95 3.19
N SER A 431 -24.43 8.82 2.67
CA SER A 431 -24.27 8.45 1.25
C SER A 431 -25.63 8.35 0.57
N GLY A 432 -25.84 9.14 -0.49
CA GLY A 432 -27.14 9.23 -1.18
C GLY A 432 -27.64 7.92 -1.81
N THR A 433 -26.76 6.94 -2.04
CA THR A 433 -27.12 5.65 -2.63
C THR A 433 -27.91 4.73 -1.68
N ARG A 434 -27.67 4.83 -0.37
CA ARG A 434 -28.32 4.01 0.69
C ARG A 434 -28.33 2.49 0.43
N VAL A 435 -27.32 1.96 -0.26
CA VAL A 435 -27.26 0.55 -0.72
C VAL A 435 -26.66 -0.43 0.28
N ILE A 436 -26.09 0.03 1.40
CA ILE A 436 -25.34 -0.85 2.30
C ILE A 436 -26.33 -1.61 3.21
N GLY A 437 -26.47 -2.90 2.93
CA GLY A 437 -27.42 -3.80 3.61
C GLY A 437 -26.76 -4.76 4.59
N THR A 438 -27.51 -5.78 5.01
CA THR A 438 -26.99 -6.87 5.85
C THR A 438 -25.91 -7.69 5.14
N TRP A 439 -25.92 -7.73 3.80
CA TRP A 439 -24.88 -8.38 2.99
C TRP A 439 -23.47 -7.89 3.37
N TRP A 440 -23.29 -6.57 3.54
CA TRP A 440 -22.00 -5.98 3.91
C TRP A 440 -21.55 -6.43 5.29
N GLN A 441 -22.49 -6.54 6.24
CA GLN A 441 -22.20 -7.03 7.59
C GLN A 441 -21.77 -8.49 7.56
N VAL A 442 -22.44 -9.33 6.78
CA VAL A 442 -22.06 -10.75 6.62
C VAL A 442 -20.66 -10.87 6.02
N LEU A 443 -20.34 -10.06 4.99
CA LEU A 443 -19.01 -10.06 4.40
C LEU A 443 -17.94 -9.67 5.42
N VAL A 444 -18.12 -8.52 6.09
CA VAL A 444 -17.13 -7.98 7.04
C VAL A 444 -17.02 -8.83 8.32
N CYS A 445 -18.12 -9.38 8.82
CA CYS A 445 -18.12 -10.10 10.11
C CYS A 445 -17.83 -11.60 9.97
N ALA A 446 -18.05 -12.21 8.80
CA ALA A 446 -17.90 -13.65 8.61
C ALA A 446 -16.97 -14.01 7.45
N VAL A 447 -17.29 -13.58 6.23
CA VAL A 447 -16.57 -14.04 5.02
C VAL A 447 -15.11 -13.59 5.02
N VAL A 448 -14.89 -12.28 5.18
CA VAL A 448 -13.55 -11.68 5.20
C VAL A 448 -12.69 -12.28 6.32
N PRO A 449 -13.09 -12.26 7.60
CA PRO A 449 -12.24 -12.79 8.66
C PRO A 449 -12.03 -14.30 8.55
N ALA A 450 -13.02 -15.09 8.09
CA ALA A 450 -12.82 -16.52 7.87
C ALA A 450 -11.75 -16.79 6.80
N LEU A 451 -11.84 -16.07 5.68
CA LEU A 451 -10.88 -16.18 4.58
C LEU A 451 -9.48 -15.76 5.03
N LEU A 452 -9.35 -14.57 5.63
CA LEU A 452 -8.07 -14.06 6.10
C LEU A 452 -7.47 -14.96 7.20
N CYS A 453 -8.28 -15.49 8.12
CA CYS A 453 -7.82 -16.47 9.12
C CYS A 453 -7.23 -17.71 8.47
N PHE A 454 -7.87 -18.26 7.44
CA PHE A 454 -7.36 -19.41 6.72
C PHE A 454 -6.00 -19.09 6.05
N MET A 455 -5.88 -17.95 5.36
CA MET A 455 -4.60 -17.51 4.78
C MET A 455 -3.53 -17.32 5.85
N PHE A 456 -3.89 -16.65 6.95
CA PHE A 456 -2.98 -16.34 8.02
C PHE A 456 -2.42 -17.59 8.68
N VAL A 457 -3.26 -18.57 9.00
CA VAL A 457 -2.82 -19.84 9.61
C VAL A 457 -1.89 -20.59 8.65
N GLN A 458 -2.23 -20.65 7.37
CA GLN A 458 -1.40 -21.31 6.36
C GLN A 458 -0.02 -20.64 6.25
N THR A 459 0.03 -19.32 6.11
CA THR A 459 1.28 -18.58 5.98
C THR A 459 2.10 -18.62 7.27
N ALA A 460 1.49 -18.41 8.43
CA ALA A 460 2.16 -18.46 9.72
C ALA A 460 2.76 -19.86 9.99
N TRP A 461 2.02 -20.92 9.62
CA TRP A 461 2.51 -22.29 9.71
C TRP A 461 3.71 -22.53 8.80
N ALA A 462 3.62 -22.09 7.54
CA ALA A 462 4.69 -22.20 6.56
C ALA A 462 5.96 -21.49 7.03
N TYR A 463 5.85 -20.24 7.47
CA TYR A 463 7.00 -19.46 7.94
C TYR A 463 7.62 -20.06 9.22
N ALA A 464 6.80 -20.61 10.12
CA ALA A 464 7.29 -21.20 11.36
C ALA A 464 8.07 -22.52 11.15
N HIS A 465 7.67 -23.36 10.19
CA HIS A 465 8.24 -24.70 10.00
C HIS A 465 9.19 -24.79 8.80
N GLY A 466 8.83 -24.15 7.69
CA GLY A 466 9.54 -24.19 6.41
C GLY A 466 10.45 -23.00 6.16
N GLY A 467 10.36 -21.93 6.95
CA GLY A 467 10.96 -20.64 6.62
C GLY A 467 10.15 -19.88 5.55
N TYR A 468 10.47 -18.62 5.32
CA TYR A 468 9.88 -17.84 4.23
C TYR A 468 10.42 -18.30 2.88
N ASP A 469 11.74 -18.36 2.78
CA ASP A 469 12.45 -19.00 1.69
C ASP A 469 13.74 -19.63 2.24
N SER A 470 13.62 -20.88 2.70
CA SER A 470 14.73 -21.64 3.28
C SER A 470 15.85 -21.97 2.30
N THR A 471 15.66 -21.75 1.00
CA THR A 471 16.72 -21.93 0.00
C THR A 471 17.58 -20.68 -0.15
N SER A 472 16.99 -19.50 0.07
CA SER A 472 17.67 -18.21 -0.06
C SER A 472 18.11 -17.62 1.29
N TYR A 473 17.40 -17.91 2.39
CA TYR A 473 17.63 -17.28 3.69
C TYR A 473 17.97 -18.26 4.81
N ALA A 474 18.96 -17.90 5.61
CA ALA A 474 19.27 -18.62 6.84
C ALA A 474 18.18 -18.37 7.90
N ARG A 475 17.81 -19.40 8.68
CA ARG A 475 16.81 -19.28 9.75
C ARG A 475 17.13 -18.20 10.79
N GLY A 476 18.41 -17.95 11.06
CA GLY A 476 18.83 -16.89 11.98
C GLY A 476 18.49 -15.50 11.46
N PHE A 477 18.64 -15.28 10.14
CA PHE A 477 18.29 -14.03 9.48
C PHE A 477 16.77 -13.80 9.54
N GLU A 478 15.98 -14.81 9.18
CA GLU A 478 14.50 -14.76 9.28
C GLU A 478 14.01 -14.55 10.73
N ALA A 479 14.68 -15.14 11.71
CA ALA A 479 14.34 -14.97 13.12
C ALA A 479 14.53 -13.51 13.59
N VAL A 480 15.53 -12.80 13.09
CA VAL A 480 15.81 -11.41 13.44
C VAL A 480 14.92 -10.45 12.64
N PHE A 481 14.99 -10.51 11.31
CA PHE A 481 14.33 -9.54 10.42
C PHE A 481 12.84 -9.81 10.23
N GLY A 482 12.40 -11.06 10.35
CA GLY A 482 10.99 -11.43 10.30
C GLY A 482 10.33 -11.40 11.68
N TRP A 483 10.58 -12.43 12.49
CA TRP A 483 9.92 -12.62 13.79
C TRP A 483 10.34 -11.58 14.84
N GLY A 484 11.63 -11.23 14.90
CA GLY A 484 12.17 -10.24 15.81
C GLY A 484 11.60 -8.84 15.55
N MET A 485 11.50 -8.44 14.28
CA MET A 485 10.84 -7.21 13.87
C MET A 485 9.37 -7.15 14.32
N LEU A 486 8.60 -8.23 14.13
CA LEU A 486 7.21 -8.31 14.60
C LEU A 486 7.10 -8.22 16.12
N LEU A 487 8.04 -8.84 16.86
CA LEU A 487 8.11 -8.75 18.31
C LEU A 487 8.39 -7.31 18.77
N VAL A 488 9.32 -6.62 18.13
CA VAL A 488 9.62 -5.20 18.42
C VAL A 488 8.38 -4.35 18.18
N CYS A 489 7.64 -4.57 17.08
CA CYS A 489 6.37 -3.89 16.83
C CYS A 489 5.36 -4.16 17.95
N ALA A 490 5.23 -5.40 18.41
CA ALA A 490 4.27 -5.78 19.45
C ALA A 490 4.60 -5.13 20.80
N VAL A 491 5.88 -5.09 21.17
CA VAL A 491 6.36 -4.40 22.37
C VAL A 491 6.12 -2.90 22.26
N ALA A 492 6.45 -2.27 21.14
CA ALA A 492 6.23 -0.84 20.92
C ALA A 492 4.73 -0.48 20.96
N THR A 493 3.86 -1.31 20.38
CA THR A 493 2.40 -1.19 20.48
C THR A 493 1.93 -1.22 21.93
N ALA A 494 2.43 -2.17 22.74
CA ALA A 494 2.08 -2.27 24.15
C ALA A 494 2.53 -1.02 24.92
N VAL A 495 3.76 -0.55 24.70
CA VAL A 495 4.30 0.66 25.34
C VAL A 495 3.45 1.89 24.99
N LEU A 496 3.16 2.13 23.71
CA LEU A 496 2.37 3.30 23.28
C LEU A 496 0.92 3.24 23.77
N THR A 497 0.36 2.04 23.96
CA THR A 497 -0.98 1.87 24.53
C THR A 497 -1.01 2.25 26.01
N VAL A 498 0.05 1.93 26.77
CA VAL A 498 0.14 2.23 28.21
C VAL A 498 0.45 3.70 28.48
N ILE A 499 1.21 4.36 27.60
CA ILE A 499 1.49 5.80 27.71
C ILE A 499 0.16 6.58 27.70
N GLY A 500 -0.03 7.49 28.67
CA GLY A 500 -1.23 8.33 28.72
C GLY A 500 -1.36 9.29 27.53
N TRP A 501 -2.59 9.56 27.11
CA TRP A 501 -2.86 10.59 26.10
C TRP A 501 -2.64 11.99 26.68
N ARG A 502 -1.97 12.85 25.92
CA ARG A 502 -1.83 14.28 26.26
C ARG A 502 -2.99 15.13 25.74
N THR A 503 -3.79 14.59 24.83
CA THR A 503 -4.99 15.22 24.29
C THR A 503 -6.25 14.59 24.89
N PRO A 504 -7.39 15.31 24.91
CA PRO A 504 -8.65 14.82 25.46
C PRO A 504 -9.34 13.82 24.51
N VAL A 505 -8.70 12.67 24.25
CA VAL A 505 -9.19 11.67 23.28
C VAL A 505 -10.55 11.10 23.66
N ASP A 506 -10.82 11.00 24.97
CA ASP A 506 -12.02 10.40 25.55
C ASP A 506 -13.23 11.35 25.57
N ASP A 507 -13.03 12.66 25.32
CA ASP A 507 -14.11 13.68 25.35
C ASP A 507 -14.89 13.77 24.02
N PHE A 508 -14.49 12.98 23.01
CA PHE A 508 -15.11 13.01 21.69
C PHE A 508 -16.45 12.26 21.67
N ALA A 509 -17.53 12.97 21.32
CA ALA A 509 -18.84 12.37 21.03
C ALA A 509 -19.04 12.22 19.51
N PRO A 510 -19.22 10.98 18.99
CA PRO A 510 -19.60 10.76 17.60
C PRO A 510 -21.01 11.27 17.32
N VAL A 511 -21.22 11.83 16.12
CA VAL A 511 -22.54 12.28 15.66
C VAL A 511 -23.50 11.08 15.54
N ASP A 512 -24.73 11.23 16.00
CA ASP A 512 -25.75 10.20 15.87
C ASP A 512 -26.18 10.06 14.39
N PRO A 513 -26.27 8.85 13.80
CA PRO A 513 -26.81 8.68 12.46
C PRO A 513 -28.21 9.29 12.31
N ASP A 514 -29.02 9.29 13.37
CA ASP A 514 -30.39 9.81 13.31
C ASP A 514 -30.38 11.34 13.03
N GLU A 515 -29.44 12.09 13.63
CA GLU A 515 -29.25 13.53 13.34
C GLU A 515 -28.81 13.81 11.90
N LEU A 516 -28.12 12.85 11.27
CA LEU A 516 -27.68 12.96 9.87
C LEU A 516 -28.82 12.65 8.90
N GLU A 517 -29.69 11.69 9.26
CA GLU A 517 -30.87 11.33 8.46
C GLU A 517 -31.92 12.45 8.46
N GLU A 518 -32.12 13.17 9.57
CA GLU A 518 -33.04 14.32 9.67
C GLU A 518 -32.56 15.57 8.92
N ALA A 519 -31.27 15.66 8.61
CA ALA A 519 -30.68 16.81 7.92
C ALA A 519 -30.82 16.75 6.38
N HIS A 520 -31.42 15.68 5.84
CA HIS A 520 -31.67 15.40 4.43
C HIS A 520 -33.17 15.28 4.16
#